data_AF-A0A2S4UX51-F1
#
_entry.id   AF-A0A2S4UX51-F1
#
_cell.length_a   1.000
_cell.length_b   1.000
_cell.length_c   1.000
_cell.angle_alpha   90.00
_cell.angle_beta   90.00
_cell.angle_gamma   90.00
#
_symmetry.space_group_name_H-M   'P 1'
#
loop_
_entity.id
_entity.type
_entity.pdbx_description
1 polymer ?
#
loop_
_entity_poly.entity_id
_entity_poly.type
_entity_poly.pdbx_seq_one_letter_code
_entity_poly.pdbx_strand_id
1 'polypeptide(L)'
;MLKKLTICLSYDIVRCHEGEQEYSTFPRTQQNTKEGTWLIKHCKILVKCMVPPGPFPFNTLQIMRFLRVVKENDQARLLEAITDRLYEVIFENKVPVSKDMSEVFKSLSPDLMERARVEEYLSQSGDEKIKESVKQDAEQVVEEGGFGFPWLEITQPNGQQLTIFGSDRFEFLANWLGKEWKGPNPSVSNPRESRL
;
A
#
# COMPACT_ATOMS: atom_id res chain seq x y z
N MET A 1 -22.20 6.56 2.31
CA MET A 1 -21.18 5.64 1.74
C MET A 1 -20.24 6.46 0.89
N LEU A 2 -18.92 6.37 1.10
CA LEU A 2 -17.91 7.19 0.44
C LEU A 2 -18.00 7.09 -1.10
N LYS A 3 -17.84 8.20 -1.84
CA LYS A 3 -17.89 8.17 -3.32
C LYS A 3 -16.54 7.79 -3.94
N LYS A 4 -15.43 8.18 -3.30
CA LYS A 4 -14.08 7.91 -3.77
C LYS A 4 -13.09 8.05 -2.61
N LEU A 5 -12.33 6.99 -2.34
CA LEU A 5 -11.06 7.04 -1.61
C LEU A 5 -9.97 6.77 -2.63
N THR A 6 -9.05 7.70 -2.80
CA THR A 6 -7.83 7.49 -3.56
C THR A 6 -6.70 7.43 -2.54
N ILE A 7 -6.16 6.23 -2.31
CA ILE A 7 -4.94 6.05 -1.50
C ILE A 7 -3.75 6.08 -2.43
N CYS A 8 -3.11 7.23 -2.59
CA CYS A 8 -1.80 7.30 -3.19
C CYS A 8 -0.79 6.90 -2.10
N LEU A 9 -0.29 5.66 -2.05
CA LEU A 9 0.97 5.40 -1.34
C LEU A 9 2.10 5.71 -2.34
N SER A 10 3.37 5.52 -2.00
CA SER A 10 4.42 5.43 -3.05
C SER A 10 4.25 4.17 -3.93
N TYR A 11 3.01 3.69 -4.02
CA TYR A 11 2.41 2.47 -4.56
C TYR A 11 0.90 2.80 -4.75
N ASP A 12 0.35 2.52 -5.93
CA ASP A 12 -0.88 3.04 -6.54
C ASP A 12 -2.17 3.24 -5.71
N ILE A 13 -3.03 4.12 -6.27
CA ILE A 13 -4.43 4.46 -5.94
C ILE A 13 -5.30 3.22 -5.68
N VAL A 14 -5.54 2.88 -4.42
CA VAL A 14 -6.56 1.88 -4.04
C VAL A 14 -7.90 2.58 -3.86
N ARG A 15 -8.89 2.24 -4.72
CA ARG A 15 -10.32 2.49 -4.43
C ARG A 15 -10.85 1.31 -3.63
N CYS A 16 -11.09 1.49 -2.33
CA CYS A 16 -11.72 0.46 -1.52
C CYS A 16 -13.23 0.37 -1.83
N HIS A 17 -13.70 -0.83 -2.20
CA HIS A 17 -15.10 -1.23 -2.15
C HIS A 17 -15.22 -2.34 -1.09
N GLU A 18 -16.11 -2.20 -0.11
CA GLU A 18 -16.17 -3.04 1.08
C GLU A 18 -16.50 -4.52 0.78
N GLY A 19 -15.76 -5.44 1.42
CA GLY A 19 -16.07 -6.87 1.55
C GLY A 19 -15.10 -7.53 2.54
N GLU A 20 -15.63 -8.04 3.67
CA GLU A 20 -14.89 -8.66 4.78
C GLU A 20 -14.26 -10.02 4.41
N GLN A 21 -13.05 -10.32 4.92
CA GLN A 21 -12.69 -11.66 5.42
C GLN A 21 -11.36 -11.70 6.21
N GLU A 22 -11.32 -12.64 7.16
CA GLU A 22 -10.45 -12.78 8.34
C GLU A 22 -9.29 -13.78 8.10
N TYR A 23 -8.06 -13.53 8.59
CA TYR A 23 -6.94 -14.50 8.52
C TYR A 23 -6.01 -14.53 9.75
N SER A 24 -5.48 -15.73 9.98
CA SER A 24 -4.85 -16.30 11.19
C SER A 24 -3.40 -15.88 11.51
N THR A 25 -2.98 -16.08 12.76
CA THR A 25 -1.71 -15.64 13.41
C THR A 25 -0.59 -16.69 13.46
N PHE A 26 0.68 -16.30 13.25
CA PHE A 26 1.91 -17.07 13.57
C PHE A 26 3.09 -16.15 14.03
N PRO A 27 4.15 -16.65 14.70
CA PRO A 27 4.90 -15.88 15.71
C PRO A 27 6.21 -15.17 15.28
N ARG A 28 6.31 -13.94 15.81
CA ARG A 28 7.42 -13.01 16.14
C ARG A 28 8.90 -13.45 16.08
N THR A 29 9.73 -12.59 15.46
CA THR A 29 11.07 -12.16 15.95
C THR A 29 11.42 -10.73 15.50
N GLN A 30 12.01 -9.93 16.40
CA GLN A 30 12.10 -8.45 16.42
C GLN A 30 13.41 -7.85 15.86
N GLN A 31 13.38 -6.55 15.47
CA GLN A 31 14.41 -5.48 15.67
C GLN A 31 13.91 -4.18 14.98
N ASN A 32 13.42 -3.13 15.67
CA ASN A 32 14.01 -2.06 16.50
C ASN A 32 14.41 -0.75 15.74
N THR A 33 13.42 0.12 15.51
CA THR A 33 13.57 1.59 15.43
C THR A 33 12.55 2.26 16.37
N LYS A 34 12.91 3.39 17.01
CA LYS A 34 12.15 3.97 18.15
C LYS A 34 10.72 4.45 17.81
N GLU A 35 10.44 4.78 16.54
CA GLU A 35 9.11 5.22 16.10
C GLU A 35 8.27 4.05 15.55
N GLY A 36 8.89 3.14 14.78
CA GLY A 36 8.22 1.92 14.30
C GLY A 36 7.81 0.98 15.44
N THR A 37 8.56 0.98 16.55
CA THR A 37 8.23 0.19 17.74
C THR A 37 6.94 0.61 18.43
N TRP A 38 6.47 1.87 18.29
CA TRP A 38 5.24 2.31 18.95
C TRP A 38 3.99 1.69 18.31
N LEU A 39 3.91 1.74 16.98
CA LEU A 39 2.81 1.13 16.20
C LEU A 39 2.79 -0.39 16.41
N ILE A 40 3.94 -1.06 16.33
CA ILE A 40 4.05 -2.50 16.54
C ILE A 40 3.63 -2.90 17.96
N LYS A 41 4.00 -2.12 18.98
CA LYS A 41 3.71 -2.44 20.40
C LYS A 41 2.26 -2.18 20.80
N HIS A 42 1.61 -1.14 20.27
CA HIS A 42 0.28 -0.72 20.73
C HIS A 42 -0.86 -1.10 19.80
N CYS A 43 -0.59 -1.24 18.50
CA CYS A 43 -1.63 -1.48 17.50
C CYS A 43 -1.85 -2.97 17.20
N LYS A 44 -1.00 -3.86 17.72
CA LYS A 44 -0.94 -5.28 17.32
C LYS A 44 -0.90 -5.47 15.80
N ILE A 45 -0.45 -4.46 15.06
CA ILE A 45 -0.15 -4.56 13.64
C ILE A 45 1.18 -5.29 13.56
N LEU A 46 1.14 -6.57 13.21
CA LEU A 46 2.31 -7.43 13.04
C LEU A 46 2.97 -7.20 11.67
N VAL A 47 3.18 -5.95 11.28
CA VAL A 47 4.00 -5.67 10.08
C VAL A 47 5.44 -5.53 10.57
N LYS A 48 6.30 -6.49 10.25
CA LYS A 48 7.73 -6.39 10.51
C LYS A 48 8.34 -5.49 9.43
N CYS A 49 8.02 -4.19 9.46
CA CYS A 49 8.58 -3.23 8.53
C CYS A 49 10.05 -2.96 8.89
N MET A 50 10.94 -3.62 8.17
CA MET A 50 12.38 -3.38 8.13
C MET A 50 12.70 -2.61 6.86
N VAL A 51 13.62 -1.66 6.98
CA VAL A 51 14.21 -1.03 5.79
C VAL A 51 15.11 -2.08 5.11
N PRO A 52 14.95 -2.32 3.80
CA PRO A 52 15.81 -3.23 3.07
C PRO A 52 17.29 -2.88 3.22
N PRO A 53 18.17 -3.87 3.46
CA PRO A 53 19.60 -3.62 3.51
C PRO A 53 20.10 -3.16 2.13
N GLY A 54 20.79 -2.03 2.07
CA GLY A 54 21.31 -1.47 0.83
C GLY A 54 21.18 0.06 0.76
N PRO A 55 21.57 0.68 -0.37
CA PRO A 55 21.37 2.10 -0.59
C PRO A 55 19.87 2.39 -0.69
N PHE A 56 19.36 3.12 0.30
CA PHE A 56 17.99 3.63 0.32
C PHE A 56 17.99 5.12 -0.10
N PRO A 57 17.03 5.58 -0.93
CA PRO A 57 15.94 4.82 -1.53
C PRO A 57 16.42 3.93 -2.70
N PHE A 58 15.92 2.70 -2.75
CA PHE A 58 16.10 1.83 -3.94
C PHE A 58 15.04 2.16 -4.99
N ASN A 59 15.31 1.79 -6.25
CA ASN A 59 14.44 2.13 -7.37
C ASN A 59 13.22 1.22 -7.41
N THR A 60 12.03 1.78 -7.19
CA THR A 60 10.73 1.08 -7.21
C THR A 60 9.97 1.26 -8.53
N LEU A 61 10.53 1.93 -9.53
CA LEU A 61 9.83 2.25 -10.79
C LEU A 61 9.36 0.99 -11.54
N GLN A 62 10.14 -0.09 -11.52
CA GLN A 62 9.73 -1.35 -12.14
C GLN A 62 8.47 -1.92 -11.46
N ILE A 63 8.40 -1.85 -10.13
CA ILE A 63 7.24 -2.27 -9.35
C ILE A 63 6.03 -1.40 -9.68
N MET A 64 6.21 -0.07 -9.73
CA MET A 64 5.12 0.86 -10.05
C MET A 64 4.51 0.62 -11.43
N ARG A 65 5.36 0.40 -12.45
CA ARG A 65 4.89 0.09 -13.80
C ARG A 65 4.20 -1.27 -13.88
N PHE A 66 4.71 -2.27 -13.15
CA PHE A 66 4.06 -3.57 -13.08
C PHE A 66 2.67 -3.47 -12.42
N LEU A 67 2.56 -2.77 -11.27
CA LEU A 67 1.28 -2.54 -10.60
C LEU A 67 0.28 -1.79 -11.49
N ARG A 68 0.76 -0.83 -12.31
CA ARG A 68 -0.06 -0.17 -13.31
C ARG A 68 -0.63 -1.14 -14.35
N VAL A 69 0.16 -2.10 -14.84
CA VAL A 69 -0.32 -3.14 -15.76
C VAL A 69 -1.38 -4.02 -15.08
N VAL A 70 -1.15 -4.45 -13.83
CA VAL A 70 -2.15 -5.21 -13.05
C VAL A 70 -3.45 -4.41 -12.92
N LYS A 71 -3.36 -3.12 -12.57
CA LYS A 71 -4.51 -2.21 -12.44
C LYS A 71 -5.31 -2.07 -13.74
N GLU A 72 -4.66 -2.09 -14.90
CA GLU A 72 -5.33 -1.98 -16.20
C GLU A 72 -5.97 -3.29 -16.67
N ASN A 73 -5.50 -4.45 -16.21
CA ASN A 73 -5.87 -5.76 -16.76
C ASN A 73 -6.58 -6.71 -15.80
N ASP A 74 -6.63 -6.41 -14.50
CA ASP A 74 -7.14 -7.31 -13.47
C ASP A 74 -8.12 -6.67 -12.47
N GLN A 75 -8.67 -7.51 -11.61
CA GLN A 75 -9.56 -7.11 -10.52
C GLN A 75 -8.80 -6.35 -9.43
N ALA A 76 -9.45 -5.34 -8.84
CA ALA A 76 -8.89 -4.54 -7.74
C ALA A 76 -8.38 -5.39 -6.55
N ARG A 77 -9.04 -6.51 -6.25
CA ARG A 77 -8.60 -7.45 -5.20
C ARG A 77 -7.25 -8.10 -5.51
N LEU A 78 -6.96 -8.39 -6.78
CA LEU A 78 -5.66 -8.95 -7.16
C LEU A 78 -4.56 -7.88 -7.05
N LEU A 79 -4.85 -6.65 -7.45
CA LEU A 79 -3.95 -5.52 -7.27
C LEU A 79 -3.59 -5.31 -5.78
N GLU A 80 -4.58 -5.37 -4.90
CA GLU A 80 -4.40 -5.31 -3.44
C GLU A 80 -3.50 -6.46 -2.96
N ALA A 81 -3.83 -7.72 -3.27
CA ALA A 81 -3.05 -8.88 -2.84
C ALA A 81 -1.60 -8.87 -3.35
N ILE A 82 -1.37 -8.45 -4.59
CA ILE A 82 -0.02 -8.29 -5.16
C ILE A 82 0.72 -7.17 -4.45
N THR A 83 0.08 -6.02 -4.23
CA THR A 83 0.69 -4.89 -3.51
C THR A 83 1.12 -5.32 -2.11
N ASP A 84 0.25 -6.00 -1.36
CA ASP A 84 0.54 -6.54 -0.03
C ASP A 84 1.71 -7.52 -0.03
N ARG A 85 1.74 -8.47 -0.97
CA ARG A 85 2.85 -9.42 -1.10
C ARG A 85 4.17 -8.72 -1.43
N LEU A 86 4.16 -7.70 -2.28
CA LEU A 86 5.37 -6.92 -2.59
C LEU A 86 5.87 -6.15 -1.37
N TYR A 87 4.97 -5.52 -0.61
CA TYR A 87 5.32 -4.88 0.66
C TYR A 87 5.92 -5.88 1.65
N GLU A 88 5.29 -7.04 1.81
CA GLU A 88 5.76 -8.12 2.68
C GLU A 88 7.17 -8.57 2.28
N VAL A 89 7.40 -8.82 0.99
CA VAL A 89 8.68 -9.35 0.50
C VAL A 89 9.82 -8.34 0.66
N ILE A 90 9.54 -7.09 0.30
CA ILE A 90 10.50 -5.98 0.34
C ILE A 90 10.77 -5.59 1.79
N PHE A 91 9.74 -5.17 2.51
CA PHE A 91 9.90 -4.55 3.82
C PHE A 91 10.01 -5.56 4.95
N GLU A 92 9.79 -6.87 4.74
CA GLU A 92 10.16 -7.89 5.73
C GLU A 92 11.51 -8.57 5.41
N ASN A 93 12.28 -8.03 4.46
CA ASN A 93 13.58 -8.56 4.02
C ASN A 93 13.54 -10.04 3.63
N LYS A 94 12.44 -10.50 3.02
CA LYS A 94 12.32 -11.90 2.58
C LYS A 94 13.21 -12.19 1.37
N VAL A 95 13.50 -11.15 0.60
CA VAL A 95 14.35 -11.19 -0.60
C VAL A 95 15.31 -10.00 -0.59
N PRO A 96 16.58 -10.17 -0.98
CA PRO A 96 17.50 -9.06 -1.18
C PRO A 96 16.98 -8.11 -2.27
N VAL A 97 16.72 -6.86 -1.89
CA VAL A 97 16.31 -5.83 -2.85
C VAL A 97 17.55 -5.27 -3.52
N SER A 98 17.69 -5.54 -4.83
CA SER A 98 18.82 -5.11 -5.64
C SER A 98 18.35 -4.35 -6.89
N LYS A 99 19.26 -4.05 -7.82
CA LYS A 99 18.87 -3.55 -9.15
C LYS A 99 18.06 -4.59 -9.94
N ASP A 100 18.32 -5.87 -9.70
CA ASP A 100 17.52 -6.97 -10.22
C ASP A 100 16.36 -7.26 -9.26
N MET A 101 15.14 -7.12 -9.76
CA MET A 101 13.88 -7.37 -9.06
C MET A 101 13.30 -8.75 -9.39
N SER A 102 14.02 -9.61 -10.11
CA SER A 102 13.53 -10.91 -10.56
C SER A 102 13.05 -11.81 -9.40
N GLU A 103 13.76 -11.83 -8.28
CA GLU A 103 13.34 -12.58 -7.08
C GLU A 103 12.09 -11.99 -6.41
N VAL A 104 11.97 -10.66 -6.41
CA VAL A 104 10.77 -9.96 -5.92
C VAL A 104 9.55 -10.35 -6.75
N PHE A 105 9.64 -10.34 -8.08
CA PHE A 105 8.51 -10.74 -8.94
C PHE A 105 8.23 -12.25 -8.92
N LYS A 106 9.25 -13.10 -8.76
CA LYS A 106 9.05 -14.55 -8.57
C LYS A 106 8.21 -14.88 -7.34
N SER A 107 8.22 -14.03 -6.31
CA SER A 107 7.43 -14.20 -5.09
C SER A 107 5.91 -14.13 -5.29
N LEU A 108 5.47 -13.63 -6.45
CA LEU A 108 4.06 -13.56 -6.84
C LEU A 108 3.51 -14.89 -7.37
N SER A 109 4.39 -15.80 -7.81
CA SER A 109 4.02 -17.07 -8.43
C SER A 109 4.31 -18.28 -7.54
N PRO A 110 3.52 -19.37 -7.67
CA PRO A 110 2.28 -19.48 -8.45
C PRO A 110 1.05 -18.92 -7.71
N ASP A 111 1.21 -18.52 -6.45
CA ASP A 111 0.11 -18.26 -5.52
C ASP A 111 -0.86 -17.16 -5.96
N LEU A 112 -0.33 -16.00 -6.38
CA LEU A 112 -1.13 -14.83 -6.76
C LEU A 112 -1.27 -14.72 -8.28
N MET A 113 -0.24 -15.13 -9.02
CA MET A 113 -0.21 -15.01 -10.47
C MET A 113 0.68 -16.10 -11.07
N GLU A 114 0.21 -16.74 -12.14
CA GLU A 114 1.01 -17.71 -12.89
C GLU A 114 2.28 -17.05 -13.44
N ARG A 115 3.39 -17.80 -13.46
CA ARG A 115 4.70 -17.28 -13.88
C ARG A 115 4.67 -16.65 -15.26
N ALA A 116 4.01 -17.30 -16.23
CA ALA A 116 3.90 -16.79 -17.59
C ALA A 116 3.21 -15.42 -17.63
N ARG A 117 2.19 -15.22 -16.80
CA ARG A 117 1.47 -13.95 -16.70
C ARG A 117 2.30 -12.87 -15.99
N VAL A 118 3.09 -13.24 -14.98
CA VAL A 118 4.06 -12.30 -14.37
C VAL A 118 5.07 -11.83 -15.41
N GLU A 119 5.63 -12.74 -16.21
CA GLU A 119 6.58 -12.41 -17.29
C GLU A 119 5.95 -11.54 -18.38
N GLU A 120 4.72 -11.83 -18.78
CA GLU A 120 3.94 -11.02 -19.71
C GLU A 120 3.75 -9.59 -19.18
N TYR A 121 3.34 -9.44 -17.91
CA TYR A 121 3.08 -8.13 -17.32
C TYR A 121 4.37 -7.34 -17.10
N LEU A 122 5.48 -8.02 -16.80
CA LEU A 122 6.80 -7.40 -16.77
C LEU A 122 7.19 -6.86 -18.15
N SER A 123 6.92 -7.61 -19.22
CA SER A 123 7.14 -7.12 -20.59
C SER A 123 6.31 -5.87 -20.87
N GLN A 124 5.00 -5.90 -20.60
CA GLN A 124 4.10 -4.76 -20.81
C GLN A 124 4.48 -3.54 -19.96
N SER A 125 5.04 -3.76 -18.76
CA SER A 125 5.52 -2.67 -17.89
C SER A 125 6.66 -1.84 -18.55
N GLY A 126 7.31 -2.40 -19.58
CA GLY A 126 8.30 -1.75 -20.40
C GLY A 126 7.74 -0.86 -21.51
N ASP A 127 6.43 -0.88 -21.76
CA ASP A 127 5.79 -0.12 -22.83
C ASP A 127 5.75 1.38 -22.50
N GLU A 128 6.00 2.22 -23.52
CA GLU A 128 5.99 3.68 -23.35
C GLU A 128 4.67 4.22 -22.81
N LYS A 129 3.54 3.60 -23.19
CA LYS A 129 2.21 3.96 -22.66
C LYS A 129 2.15 3.81 -21.13
N ILE A 130 2.70 2.72 -20.59
CA ILE A 130 2.69 2.46 -19.14
C ILE A 130 3.65 3.41 -18.43
N LYS A 131 4.84 3.65 -19.00
CA LYS A 131 5.82 4.60 -18.44
C LYS A 131 5.24 6.01 -18.34
N GLU A 132 4.62 6.48 -19.42
CA GLU A 132 4.02 7.81 -19.48
C GLU A 132 2.82 7.91 -18.53
N SER A 133 1.99 6.87 -18.44
CA SER A 133 0.85 6.86 -17.51
C SER A 133 1.28 6.98 -16.04
N VAL A 134 2.30 6.23 -15.63
CA VAL A 134 2.84 6.33 -14.24
C VAL A 134 3.45 7.70 -13.98
N LYS A 135 4.10 8.31 -14.98
CA LYS A 135 4.65 9.65 -14.87
C LYS A 135 3.55 10.71 -14.73
N GLN A 136 2.52 10.65 -15.56
CA GLN A 136 1.38 11.56 -15.53
C GLN A 136 0.62 11.49 -14.19
N ASP A 137 0.40 10.28 -13.67
CA ASP A 137 -0.20 10.09 -12.34
C ASP A 137 0.64 10.80 -11.25
N ALA A 138 1.98 10.70 -11.32
CA ALA A 138 2.86 11.35 -10.36
C ALA A 138 2.89 12.88 -10.50
N GLU A 139 2.89 13.41 -11.73
CA GLU A 139 2.81 14.84 -12.00
C GLU A 139 1.49 15.43 -11.50
N GLN A 140 0.37 14.73 -11.74
CA GLN A 140 -0.93 15.15 -11.25
C GLN A 140 -0.97 15.26 -9.73
N VAL A 141 -0.44 14.27 -9.00
CA VAL A 141 -0.41 14.33 -7.52
C VAL A 141 0.42 15.52 -7.04
N VAL A 142 1.51 15.86 -7.73
CA VAL A 142 2.32 17.05 -7.40
C VAL A 142 1.55 18.34 -7.67
N GLU A 143 0.85 18.44 -8.80
CA GLU A 143 0.00 19.59 -9.13
C GLU A 143 -1.13 19.79 -8.11
N GLU A 144 -1.66 18.71 -7.55
CA GLU A 144 -2.68 18.71 -6.50
C GLU A 144 -2.10 18.99 -5.10
N GLY A 145 -0.80 19.25 -4.99
CA GLY A 145 -0.11 19.66 -3.75
C GLY A 145 0.55 18.52 -2.99
N GLY A 146 0.60 17.31 -3.56
CA GLY A 146 1.28 16.15 -3.01
C GLY A 146 2.79 16.36 -2.93
N PHE A 147 3.35 16.16 -1.74
CA PHE A 147 4.79 16.30 -1.47
C PHE A 147 5.43 15.03 -0.90
N GLY A 148 4.65 13.96 -0.73
CA GLY A 148 5.09 12.68 -0.19
C GLY A 148 3.94 11.69 -0.09
N PHE A 149 4.23 10.48 0.36
CA PHE A 149 3.25 9.41 0.49
C PHE A 149 3.27 8.74 1.89
N PRO A 150 2.14 8.15 2.35
CA PRO A 150 0.82 8.18 1.71
C PRO A 150 0.21 9.57 1.59
N TRP A 151 -0.48 9.78 0.48
CA TRP A 151 -1.32 10.90 0.11
C TRP A 151 -2.73 10.36 -0.15
N LEU A 152 -3.70 10.76 0.65
CA LEU A 152 -5.06 10.25 0.58
C LEU A 152 -5.97 11.37 0.12
N GLU A 153 -6.66 11.19 -1.00
CA GLU A 153 -7.76 12.07 -1.41
C GLU A 153 -9.09 11.38 -1.13
N ILE A 154 -9.91 12.03 -0.32
CA ILE A 154 -11.18 11.50 0.15
C ILE A 154 -12.29 12.42 -0.36
N THR A 155 -13.27 11.85 -1.08
CA THR A 155 -14.46 12.57 -1.53
C THR A 155 -15.73 11.95 -0.95
N GLN A 156 -16.46 12.75 -0.18
CA GLN A 156 -17.76 12.37 0.39
C GLN A 156 -18.91 12.48 -0.63
N PRO A 157 -20.06 11.82 -0.37
CA PRO A 157 -21.26 11.93 -1.20
C PRO A 157 -21.78 13.33 -1.43
N ASN A 158 -21.65 14.18 -0.41
CA ASN A 158 -22.04 15.59 -0.43
C ASN A 158 -21.09 16.48 -1.25
N GLY A 159 -19.99 15.92 -1.80
CA GLY A 159 -19.00 16.65 -2.57
C GLY A 159 -17.87 17.27 -1.75
N GLN A 160 -17.88 17.12 -0.41
CA GLN A 160 -16.76 17.56 0.42
C GLN A 160 -15.52 16.72 0.11
N GLN A 161 -14.38 17.41 0.03
CA GLN A 161 -13.08 16.83 -0.26
C GLN A 161 -12.13 17.05 0.91
N LEU A 162 -11.31 16.05 1.19
CA LEU A 162 -10.28 16.10 2.21
C LEU A 162 -9.04 15.42 1.67
N THR A 163 -7.89 16.04 1.89
CA THR A 163 -6.59 15.47 1.56
C THR A 163 -5.78 15.24 2.83
N ILE A 164 -5.19 14.06 2.98
CA ILE A 164 -4.41 13.67 4.14
C ILE A 164 -3.06 13.15 3.70
N PHE A 165 -1.99 13.69 4.28
CA PHE A 165 -0.64 13.13 4.18
C PHE A 165 -0.32 12.28 5.41
N GLY A 166 0.31 11.14 5.21
CA GLY A 166 0.78 10.24 6.25
C GLY A 166 -0.23 9.18 6.69
N SER A 167 0.26 8.17 7.40
CA SER A 167 -0.53 7.03 7.90
C SER A 167 -1.01 7.20 9.34
N ASP A 168 -0.79 8.36 9.94
CA ASP A 168 -1.04 8.66 11.36
C ASP A 168 -2.27 9.57 11.57
N ARG A 169 -3.10 9.75 10.53
CA ARG A 169 -4.29 10.63 10.53
C ARG A 169 -5.62 9.88 10.33
N PHE A 170 -5.63 8.56 10.45
CA PHE A 170 -6.86 7.77 10.29
C PHE A 170 -7.93 8.03 11.36
N GLU A 171 -7.52 8.40 12.59
CA GLU A 171 -8.45 8.81 13.64
C GLU A 171 -9.17 10.12 13.27
N PHE A 172 -8.42 11.09 12.75
CA PHE A 172 -8.99 12.33 12.20
C PHE A 172 -9.90 12.04 11.00
N LEU A 173 -9.49 11.15 10.10
CA LEU A 173 -10.31 10.73 8.98
C LEU A 173 -11.64 10.10 9.45
N ALA A 174 -11.60 9.23 10.46
CA ALA A 174 -12.79 8.61 11.02
C ALA A 174 -13.75 9.67 11.59
N ASN A 175 -13.23 10.61 12.39
CA ASN A 175 -14.03 11.72 12.92
C ASN A 175 -14.65 12.58 11.80
N TRP A 176 -13.88 12.95 10.78
CA TRP A 176 -14.37 13.73 9.64
C TRP A 176 -15.43 12.98 8.81
N LEU A 177 -15.34 11.65 8.73
CA LEU A 177 -16.35 10.79 8.12
C LEU A 177 -17.57 10.52 9.01
N GLY A 178 -17.60 11.00 10.25
CA GLY A 178 -18.63 10.68 11.24
C GLY A 178 -18.64 9.19 11.60
N LYS A 179 -17.47 8.55 11.62
CA LYS A 179 -17.26 7.14 11.93
C LYS A 179 -16.51 6.99 13.24
N GLU A 180 -16.83 5.92 13.97
CA GLU A 180 -16.06 5.52 15.15
C GLU A 180 -14.67 5.04 14.75
N TRP A 181 -13.62 5.55 15.41
CA TRP A 181 -12.27 5.04 15.26
C TRP A 181 -12.03 3.84 16.18
N LYS A 182 -11.93 2.64 15.61
CA LYS A 182 -11.66 1.39 16.34
C LYS A 182 -10.16 1.11 16.51
N GLY A 183 -9.34 2.15 16.44
CA GLY A 183 -7.90 1.97 16.34
C GLY A 183 -7.46 1.40 14.99
N PRO A 184 -6.15 1.29 14.78
CA PRO A 184 -5.57 0.88 13.49
C PRO A 184 -5.62 -0.64 13.26
N ASN A 185 -6.02 -1.43 14.26
CA ASN A 185 -6.45 -2.81 14.08
C ASN A 185 -7.88 -2.97 14.64
N PRO A 186 -8.92 -2.88 13.78
CA PRO A 186 -10.31 -2.88 14.22
C PRO A 186 -10.80 -4.25 14.74
N SER A 187 -10.04 -5.32 14.54
CA SER A 187 -10.37 -6.67 15.04
C SER A 187 -10.11 -6.84 16.55
N VAL A 188 -9.42 -5.90 17.19
CA VAL A 188 -9.07 -5.99 18.61
C VAL A 188 -10.26 -5.61 19.48
N SER A 189 -10.64 -6.48 20.41
CA SER A 189 -11.84 -6.35 21.25
C SER A 189 -11.88 -5.14 22.20
N ASN A 190 -10.73 -4.49 22.44
CA ASN A 190 -10.61 -3.27 23.27
C ASN A 190 -9.83 -2.19 22.50
N PRO A 191 -10.47 -1.49 21.56
CA PRO A 191 -9.85 -0.36 20.89
C PRO A 191 -9.54 0.75 21.89
N ARG A 192 -8.44 1.48 21.68
CA ARG A 192 -8.08 2.62 22.51
C ARG A 192 -9.08 3.74 22.25
N GLU A 193 -9.56 4.41 23.30
CA GLU A 193 -10.48 5.55 23.16
C GLU A 193 -9.88 6.63 22.25
N SER A 194 -10.75 7.24 21.43
CA SER A 194 -10.44 8.40 20.61
C SER A 194 -9.89 9.53 21.50
N ARG A 195 -8.84 10.20 21.01
CA ARG A 195 -8.26 11.42 21.54
C ARG A 195 -8.83 12.69 20.88
N LEU A 196 -9.62 12.51 19.82
CA LEU A 196 -10.41 13.56 19.17
C LEU A 196 -11.83 13.60 19.72
#